data_AF-R6YH07-F1
#
_entry.id   AF-R6YH07-F1
#
_cell.length_a   1.000
_cell.length_b   1.000
_cell.length_c   1.000
_cell.angle_alpha   90.00
_cell.angle_beta   90.00
_cell.angle_gamma   90.00
#
_symmetry.space_group_name_H-M   'P 1'
#
loop_
_entity.id
_entity.type
_entity.pdbx_description
1 polymer ?
#
loop_
_entity_poly.entity_id
_entity_poly.type
_entity_poly.pdbx_seq_one_letter_code
_entity_poly.pdbx_strand_id
1 'polypeptide(L)'
;MGRYLIIGLKLEACVYKDRINKYVSERRTKTDILAELENTLRLGSEYDRKEEEDCYTYSLKQEICDKELLSFLKRFYDLRYIGENRESDTVMEKLSALSPQERLNLLEQKRFECFQEDEKTHYCYLDNCGWFEIPVYTRKIVLSMDGKIIMECYNEILDFFRRCIAKQLEDFRLTKALDVYLSD
;
A
#
# COMPACT_ATOMS: atom_id res chain seq x y z
N MET A 1 -7.58 -18.01 12.89
CA MET A 1 -7.47 -17.02 11.79
C MET A 1 -6.13 -17.20 11.12
N GLY A 2 -6.02 -16.97 9.82
CA GLY A 2 -4.81 -17.29 9.04
C GLY A 2 -4.18 -16.03 8.48
N ARG A 3 -2.84 -15.98 8.43
CA ARG A 3 -2.10 -14.86 7.83
C ARG A 3 -1.98 -15.01 6.33
N TYR A 4 -2.45 -14.03 5.59
CA TYR A 4 -2.35 -14.00 4.13
C TYR A 4 -1.16 -13.16 3.70
N LEU A 5 -0.51 -13.58 2.62
CA LEU A 5 0.40 -12.74 1.87
C LEU A 5 -0.41 -11.88 0.92
N ILE A 6 -0.26 -10.57 1.02
CA ILE A 6 -0.97 -9.61 0.19
C ILE A 6 0.03 -8.82 -0.64
N ILE A 7 -0.26 -8.70 -1.93
CA ILE A 7 0.31 -7.68 -2.80
C ILE A 7 -0.74 -6.60 -2.96
N GLY A 8 -0.38 -5.35 -2.67
CA GLY A 8 -1.34 -4.25 -2.71
C GLY A 8 -0.75 -2.91 -3.13
N LEU A 9 -1.63 -1.95 -3.40
CA LEU A 9 -1.28 -0.55 -3.66
C LEU A 9 -1.73 0.30 -2.47
N LYS A 10 -0.81 1.04 -1.87
CA LYS A 10 -1.12 1.95 -0.77
C LYS A 10 -1.76 3.22 -1.29
N LEU A 11 -3.04 3.39 -0.98
CA LEU A 11 -3.81 4.60 -1.32
C LEU A 11 -3.56 5.69 -0.29
N GLU A 12 -3.65 5.34 1.00
CA GLU A 12 -3.54 6.32 2.06
C GLU A 12 -2.70 5.79 3.23
N ALA A 13 -2.04 6.71 3.91
CA ALA A 13 -1.41 6.49 5.20
C ALA A 13 -1.73 7.65 6.14
N CYS A 14 -2.01 7.35 7.41
CA CYS A 14 -2.28 8.34 8.43
C CYS A 14 -1.44 8.05 9.68
N VAL A 15 -0.80 9.10 10.21
CA VAL A 15 0.05 9.04 11.39
C VAL A 15 -0.32 10.15 12.35
N TYR A 16 -0.67 9.78 13.58
CA TYR A 16 -1.04 10.76 14.60
C TYR A 16 0.18 11.53 15.14
N LYS A 17 0.00 12.83 15.34
CA LYS A 17 1.04 13.75 15.81
C LYS A 17 1.46 13.45 17.24
N ASP A 18 0.55 13.02 18.10
CA ASP A 18 0.86 12.63 19.48
C ASP A 18 1.89 11.49 19.52
N ARG A 19 1.80 10.55 18.57
CA ARG A 19 2.75 9.44 18.43
C ARG A 19 4.11 9.93 17.99
N ILE A 20 4.18 10.82 17.00
CA ILE A 20 5.44 11.42 16.56
C ILE A 20 6.09 12.25 17.69
N ASN A 21 5.28 13.07 18.37
CA ASN A 21 5.76 13.99 19.42
C ASN A 21 6.39 13.27 20.61
N LYS A 22 5.96 12.03 20.92
CA LYS A 22 6.58 11.19 21.96
C LYS A 22 8.05 10.88 21.70
N TYR A 23 8.48 10.98 20.45
CA TYR A 23 9.83 10.60 20.02
C TYR A 23 10.71 11.79 19.65
N VAL A 24 10.16 13.02 19.70
CA VAL A 24 10.92 14.24 19.49
C VAL A 24 11.87 14.44 20.67
N SER A 25 13.15 14.64 20.38
CA SER A 25 14.19 14.89 21.38
C SER A 25 15.20 15.90 20.86
N GLU A 26 16.13 16.35 21.71
CA GLU A 26 17.22 17.26 21.30
C GLU A 26 18.08 16.71 20.15
N ARG A 27 18.15 15.38 20.00
CA ARG A 27 18.94 14.70 18.97
C ARG A 27 18.15 14.35 17.70
N ARG A 28 16.81 14.37 17.78
CA ARG A 28 15.95 13.90 16.70
C ARG A 28 14.72 14.78 16.62
N THR A 29 14.67 15.60 15.58
CA THR A 29 13.58 16.53 15.38
C THR A 29 12.36 15.83 14.78
N LYS A 30 11.20 16.49 14.86
CA LYS A 30 9.98 16.05 14.20
C LYS A 30 10.18 15.84 12.69
N THR A 31 10.96 16.70 12.05
CA THR A 31 11.27 16.62 10.62
C THR A 31 12.06 15.37 10.29
N ASP A 32 13.03 15.00 11.13
CA ASP A 32 13.85 13.80 10.93
C ASP A 32 12.99 12.53 11.06
N ILE A 33 12.11 12.48 12.07
CA ILE A 33 11.17 11.38 12.27
C ILE A 33 10.23 11.23 11.07
N LEU A 34 9.69 12.34 10.59
CA LEU A 34 8.80 12.34 9.41
C LEU A 34 9.54 11.89 8.16
N ALA A 35 10.75 12.37 7.90
CA ALA A 35 11.53 11.98 6.72
C ALA A 35 11.85 10.47 6.73
N GLU A 36 12.20 9.92 7.89
CA GLU A 36 12.47 8.48 8.02
C GLU A 36 11.21 7.64 7.87
N LEU A 37 10.09 8.09 8.43
CA LEU A 37 8.79 7.45 8.28
C LEU A 37 8.34 7.47 6.81
N GLU A 38 8.46 8.61 6.15
CA GLU A 38 8.15 8.77 4.72
C GLU A 38 9.01 7.84 3.88
N ASN A 39 10.31 7.74 4.16
CA ASN A 39 11.21 6.82 3.46
C ASN A 39 10.83 5.34 3.71
N THR A 40 10.60 4.96 4.96
CA THR A 40 10.26 3.58 5.37
C THR A 40 8.93 3.13 4.75
N LEU A 41 7.94 4.01 4.77
CA LEU A 41 6.62 3.75 4.19
C LEU A 41 6.56 4.03 2.68
N ARG A 42 7.65 4.52 2.07
CA ARG A 42 7.74 4.88 0.64
C ARG A 42 6.70 5.93 0.22
N LEU A 43 6.45 6.90 1.09
CA LEU A 43 5.52 8.03 0.88
C LEU A 43 6.23 9.17 0.14
N GLY A 44 6.69 8.87 -1.08
CA GLY A 44 7.46 9.80 -1.92
C GLY A 44 6.60 10.85 -2.64
N SER A 45 7.10 11.33 -3.78
CA SER A 45 6.48 12.37 -4.61
C SER A 45 5.10 12.02 -5.18
N GLU A 46 4.71 10.76 -5.11
CA GLU A 46 3.43 10.23 -5.58
C GLU A 46 2.29 10.53 -4.60
N TYR A 47 2.60 10.94 -3.37
CA TYR A 47 1.63 11.24 -2.32
C TYR A 47 1.53 12.75 -2.08
N ASP A 48 0.31 13.20 -1.82
CA ASP A 48 0.05 14.52 -1.25
C ASP A 48 0.00 14.39 0.27
N ARG A 49 0.90 15.11 0.96
CA ARG A 49 0.89 15.21 2.42
C ARG A 49 0.00 16.36 2.86
N LYS A 50 -0.97 16.07 3.72
CA LYS A 50 -1.79 17.05 4.41
C LYS A 50 -1.50 16.98 5.90
N GLU A 51 -1.25 18.14 6.50
CA GLU A 51 -1.20 18.29 7.94
C GLU A 51 -2.58 18.70 8.43
N GLU A 52 -3.23 17.82 9.18
CA GLU A 52 -4.51 18.08 9.84
C GLU A 52 -4.25 18.49 11.29
N GLU A 53 -5.29 18.68 12.11
CA GLU A 53 -5.11 19.09 13.51
C GLU A 53 -4.28 18.05 14.28
N ASP A 54 -4.71 16.79 14.23
CA ASP A 54 -4.19 15.70 15.07
C ASP A 54 -3.27 14.71 14.34
N CYS A 55 -3.22 14.73 13.01
CA CYS A 55 -2.49 13.75 12.22
C CYS A 55 -1.83 14.32 10.97
N TYR A 56 -0.95 13.51 10.40
CA TYR A 56 -0.42 13.64 9.05
C TYR A 56 -1.08 12.61 8.15
N THR A 57 -1.80 13.08 7.14
CA THR A 57 -2.45 12.24 6.14
C THR A 57 -1.67 12.30 4.84
N TYR A 58 -1.38 11.14 4.26
CA TYR A 58 -0.74 10.99 2.97
C TYR A 58 -1.71 10.29 2.05
N SER A 59 -2.05 10.91 0.93
CA SER A 59 -2.97 10.34 -0.05
C SER A 59 -2.28 10.22 -1.40
N LEU A 60 -2.36 9.06 -2.03
CA LEU A 60 -1.86 8.83 -3.37
C LEU A 60 -2.56 9.80 -4.31
N LYS A 61 -1.79 10.52 -5.13
CA LYS A 61 -2.31 11.55 -6.01
C LYS A 61 -3.36 10.97 -6.96
N GLN A 62 -4.55 11.57 -6.94
CA GLN A 62 -5.68 11.12 -7.77
C GLN A 62 -5.33 11.10 -9.26
N GLU A 63 -4.53 12.06 -9.73
CA GLU A 63 -4.07 12.12 -11.12
C GLU A 63 -3.27 10.88 -11.56
N ILE A 64 -2.57 10.21 -10.63
CA ILE A 64 -1.81 9.00 -10.90
C ILE A 64 -2.78 7.82 -11.02
N CYS A 65 -3.69 7.68 -10.07
CA CYS A 65 -4.74 6.66 -10.11
C CYS A 65 -5.58 6.76 -11.38
N ASP A 66 -6.06 7.95 -11.72
CA ASP A 66 -6.94 8.16 -12.87
C ASP A 66 -6.28 7.79 -14.20
N LYS A 67 -4.98 8.09 -14.34
CA LYS A 67 -4.20 7.83 -15.55
C LYS A 67 -3.72 6.39 -15.65
N GLU A 68 -3.25 5.81 -14.54
CA GLU A 68 -2.45 4.57 -14.59
C GLU A 68 -3.18 3.33 -14.09
N LEU A 69 -4.21 3.46 -13.23
CA LEU A 69 -4.77 2.32 -12.49
C LEU A 69 -5.20 1.17 -13.40
N LEU A 70 -5.98 1.44 -14.44
CA LEU A 70 -6.50 0.39 -15.31
C LEU A 70 -5.38 -0.35 -16.07
N SER A 71 -4.45 0.41 -16.65
CA SER A 71 -3.31 -0.14 -17.39
C SER A 71 -2.35 -0.91 -16.49
N PHE A 72 -2.11 -0.39 -15.27
CA PHE A 72 -1.31 -1.03 -14.25
C PHE A 72 -1.93 -2.37 -13.83
N LEU A 73 -3.23 -2.38 -13.48
CA LEU A 73 -3.95 -3.57 -13.06
C LEU A 73 -3.94 -4.64 -14.15
N LYS A 74 -4.19 -4.25 -15.41
CA LYS A 74 -4.12 -5.17 -16.54
C LYS A 74 -2.76 -5.86 -16.61
N ARG A 75 -1.66 -5.09 -16.61
CA ARG A 75 -0.31 -5.66 -16.70
C ARG A 75 0.04 -6.49 -15.48
N PHE A 76 -0.37 -6.06 -14.28
CA PHE A 76 -0.17 -6.83 -13.05
C PHE A 76 -0.92 -8.17 -13.10
N TYR A 77 -2.19 -8.18 -13.49
CA TYR A 77 -3.00 -9.39 -13.56
C TYR A 77 -2.53 -10.37 -14.64
N ASP A 78 -2.09 -9.86 -15.79
CA ASP A 78 -1.49 -10.68 -16.84
C ASP A 78 -0.16 -11.33 -16.39
N LEU A 79 0.59 -10.67 -15.50
CA LEU A 79 1.80 -11.24 -14.89
C LEU A 79 1.47 -12.25 -13.77
N ARG A 80 0.46 -11.95 -12.94
CA ARG A 80 0.18 -12.70 -11.70
C ARG A 80 -0.70 -13.93 -11.93
N TYR A 81 -1.71 -13.82 -12.77
CA TYR A 81 -2.75 -14.84 -12.92
C TYR A 81 -2.65 -15.47 -14.30
N ILE A 82 -2.35 -16.77 -14.34
CA ILE A 82 -2.23 -17.55 -15.59
C ILE A 82 -3.48 -18.41 -15.75
N GLY A 83 -3.94 -18.61 -16.99
CA GLY A 83 -5.10 -19.43 -17.32
C GLY A 83 -6.32 -18.63 -17.73
N GLU A 84 -7.45 -19.32 -17.91
CA GLU A 84 -8.73 -18.75 -18.34
C GLU A 84 -9.71 -18.57 -17.16
N ASN A 85 -10.73 -17.72 -17.35
CA ASN A 85 -11.79 -17.43 -16.37
C ASN A 85 -11.26 -16.89 -15.03
N ARG A 86 -10.29 -15.99 -15.10
CA ARG A 86 -9.68 -15.39 -13.91
C ARG A 86 -10.65 -14.36 -13.32
N GLU A 87 -10.78 -14.30 -11.99
CA GLU A 87 -11.57 -13.24 -11.34
C GLU A 87 -11.10 -11.84 -11.78
N SER A 88 -9.79 -11.70 -12.01
CA SER A 88 -9.17 -10.48 -12.55
C SER A 88 -9.77 -10.04 -13.88
N ASP A 89 -10.21 -10.96 -14.75
CA ASP A 89 -10.82 -10.61 -16.04
C ASP A 89 -12.18 -9.94 -15.81
N THR A 90 -13.00 -10.48 -14.89
CA THR A 90 -14.28 -9.87 -14.49
C THR A 90 -14.08 -8.50 -13.83
N VAL A 91 -13.04 -8.36 -13.00
CA VAL A 91 -12.68 -7.07 -12.39
C VAL A 91 -12.31 -6.06 -13.48
N MET A 92 -11.48 -6.45 -14.44
CA MET A 92 -11.06 -5.57 -15.54
C MET A 92 -12.22 -5.12 -16.41
N GLU A 93 -13.17 -6.01 -16.72
CA GLU A 93 -14.40 -5.66 -17.45
C GLU A 93 -15.22 -4.60 -16.70
N LYS A 94 -15.45 -4.80 -15.39
CA LYS A 94 -16.19 -3.86 -14.57
C LYS A 94 -15.49 -2.51 -14.45
N LEU A 95 -14.19 -2.49 -14.18
CA LEU A 95 -13.42 -1.25 -14.04
C LEU A 95 -13.34 -0.45 -15.36
N SER A 96 -13.34 -1.15 -16.50
CA SER A 96 -13.31 -0.52 -17.82
C SER A 96 -14.63 0.19 -18.16
N ALA A 97 -15.75 -0.27 -17.59
CA ALA A 97 -17.07 0.35 -17.77
C ALA A 97 -17.32 1.56 -16.84
N LEU A 98 -16.45 1.79 -15.85
CA LEU A 98 -16.59 2.86 -14.86
C LEU A 98 -15.68 4.05 -15.15
N SER A 99 -16.12 5.23 -14.73
CA SER A 99 -15.27 6.42 -14.69
C SER A 99 -14.15 6.27 -13.65
N PRO A 100 -13.01 6.97 -13.81
CA PRO A 100 -11.92 6.91 -12.84
C PRO A 100 -12.35 7.15 -11.39
N GLN A 101 -13.26 8.09 -11.15
CA GLN A 101 -13.78 8.39 -9.80
C GLN A 101 -14.59 7.23 -9.21
N GLU A 102 -15.32 6.47 -10.03
CA GLU A 102 -16.17 5.37 -9.57
C GLU A 102 -15.40 4.07 -9.34
N ARG A 103 -14.20 3.92 -9.94
CA ARG A 103 -13.41 2.68 -9.84
C ARG A 103 -13.05 2.32 -8.41
N LEU A 104 -12.72 3.31 -7.58
CA LEU A 104 -12.34 3.07 -6.18
C LEU A 104 -13.55 2.67 -5.32
N ASN A 105 -14.77 3.07 -5.69
CA ASN A 105 -15.99 2.68 -4.96
C ASN A 105 -16.27 1.16 -5.04
N LEU A 106 -15.70 0.46 -6.03
CA LEU A 106 -15.81 -1.00 -6.10
C LEU A 106 -15.01 -1.70 -4.98
N LEU A 107 -13.98 -1.05 -4.42
CA LEU A 107 -13.14 -1.63 -3.38
C LEU A 107 -13.91 -1.91 -2.09
N GLU A 108 -14.83 -1.00 -1.75
CA GLU A 108 -15.67 -1.05 -0.54
C GLU A 108 -16.63 -2.24 -0.54
N GLN A 109 -16.99 -2.74 -1.73
CA GLN A 109 -17.89 -3.89 -1.87
C GLN A 109 -17.25 -5.20 -1.40
N LYS A 110 -15.92 -5.26 -1.33
CA LYS A 110 -15.12 -6.44 -0.91
C LYS A 110 -15.60 -7.75 -1.55
N ARG A 111 -15.99 -7.65 -2.83
CA ARG A 111 -16.58 -8.75 -3.59
C ARG A 111 -15.54 -9.55 -4.36
N PHE A 112 -14.43 -8.91 -4.73
CA PHE A 112 -13.37 -9.51 -5.52
C PHE A 112 -12.13 -9.70 -4.67
N GLU A 113 -11.63 -10.92 -4.59
CA GLU A 113 -10.45 -11.23 -3.80
C GLU A 113 -9.22 -10.45 -4.29
N CYS A 114 -9.06 -10.37 -5.63
CA CYS A 114 -7.98 -9.64 -6.28
C CYS A 114 -8.22 -8.13 -6.43
N PHE A 115 -9.35 -7.60 -5.96
CA PHE A 115 -9.65 -6.16 -6.01
C PHE A 115 -10.62 -5.74 -4.90
N GLN A 116 -10.07 -5.47 -3.73
CA GLN A 116 -10.82 -5.03 -2.56
C GLN A 116 -9.96 -4.15 -1.67
N GLU A 117 -10.60 -3.47 -0.74
CA GLU A 117 -9.92 -2.65 0.25
C GLU A 117 -9.39 -3.46 1.44
N ASP A 118 -8.14 -3.20 1.82
CA ASP A 118 -7.57 -3.57 3.12
C ASP A 118 -7.20 -2.32 3.91
N GLU A 119 -7.84 -2.16 5.07
CA GLU A 119 -7.65 -1.05 6.00
C GLU A 119 -7.16 -1.58 7.33
N LYS A 120 -5.91 -1.25 7.69
CA LYS A 120 -5.29 -1.72 8.92
C LYS A 120 -4.33 -0.70 9.50
N THR A 121 -4.26 -0.71 10.84
CA THR A 121 -3.17 -0.08 11.56
C THR A 121 -2.03 -1.08 11.70
N HIS A 122 -0.84 -0.69 11.27
CA HIS A 122 0.39 -1.44 11.50
C HIS A 122 1.42 -0.56 12.20
N TYR A 123 2.47 -1.18 12.74
CA TYR A 123 3.53 -0.46 13.42
C TYR A 123 4.71 -0.26 12.47
N CYS A 124 5.07 1.00 12.26
CA CYS A 124 6.30 1.39 11.60
C CYS A 124 7.41 1.46 12.65
N TYR A 125 8.47 0.71 12.41
CA TYR A 125 9.65 0.68 13.26
C TYR A 125 10.68 1.63 12.67
N LEU A 126 10.98 2.69 13.42
CA LEU A 126 12.01 3.65 13.07
C LEU A 126 13.34 3.23 13.73
N ASP A 127 14.43 3.27 12.97
CA ASP A 127 15.74 2.67 13.26
C ASP A 127 15.75 1.13 13.47
N ASN A 128 16.92 0.50 13.28
CA ASN A 128 17.20 -0.89 13.70
C ASN A 128 17.13 -1.13 15.22
N CYS A 129 16.65 -0.14 15.98
CA CYS A 129 16.42 -0.21 17.41
C CYS A 129 14.91 -0.45 17.59
N GLY A 130 14.51 -1.73 17.70
CA GLY A 130 13.12 -2.20 17.80
C GLY A 130 12.31 -1.75 19.03
N TRP A 131 12.54 -0.53 19.53
CA TRP A 131 11.86 0.10 20.64
C TRP A 131 10.97 1.29 20.19
N PHE A 132 11.06 1.70 18.93
CA PHE A 132 10.32 2.86 18.40
C PHE A 132 9.20 2.42 17.47
N GLU A 133 8.01 2.26 18.04
CA GLU A 133 6.81 1.86 17.30
C GLU A 133 5.91 3.06 17.07
N ILE A 134 5.76 3.46 15.81
CA ILE A 134 4.76 4.45 15.39
C ILE A 134 3.61 3.70 14.75
N PRO A 135 2.39 3.70 15.33
CA PRO A 135 1.23 3.15 14.67
C PRO A 135 0.88 4.02 13.46
N VAL A 136 0.69 3.36 12.33
CA VAL A 136 0.35 3.94 11.04
C VAL A 136 -0.91 3.27 10.56
N TYR A 137 -1.96 4.05 10.38
CA TYR A 137 -3.14 3.58 9.68
C TYR A 137 -2.85 3.59 8.18
N THR A 138 -3.20 2.51 7.47
CA THR A 138 -3.12 2.48 6.01
C THR A 138 -4.35 1.90 5.38
N ARG A 139 -4.69 2.46 4.22
CA ARG A 139 -5.73 2.02 3.31
C ARG A 139 -5.08 1.57 2.00
N LYS A 140 -5.35 0.34 1.58
CA LYS A 140 -4.69 -0.30 0.43
C LYS A 140 -5.71 -0.96 -0.50
N ILE A 141 -5.38 -1.00 -1.79
CA ILE A 141 -6.01 -1.91 -2.76
C ILE A 141 -5.29 -3.25 -2.66
N VAL A 142 -6.03 -4.34 -2.41
CA VAL A 142 -5.55 -5.71 -2.57
C VAL A 142 -5.54 -6.04 -4.06
N LEU A 143 -4.39 -6.47 -4.58
CA LEU A 143 -4.22 -6.94 -5.96
C LEU A 143 -4.12 -8.47 -6.06
N SER A 144 -3.62 -9.09 -4.99
CA SER A 144 -3.50 -10.54 -4.85
C SER A 144 -3.45 -10.87 -3.38
N MET A 145 -4.14 -11.93 -3.00
CA MET A 145 -4.12 -12.49 -1.67
C MET A 145 -3.78 -13.97 -1.79
N ASP A 146 -2.77 -14.42 -1.06
CA ASP A 146 -2.28 -15.80 -1.09
C ASP A 146 -2.24 -16.38 0.31
N GLY A 147 -2.59 -17.68 0.42
CA GLY A 147 -2.92 -18.37 1.66
C GLY A 147 -1.81 -18.44 2.73
N LYS A 148 -2.23 -18.97 3.89
CA LYS A 148 -1.52 -19.06 5.18
C LYS A 148 0.00 -19.20 5.10
N ILE A 149 0.71 -18.08 5.31
CA ILE A 149 2.16 -18.10 5.55
C ILE A 149 2.42 -18.39 7.03
N ILE A 150 3.24 -19.41 7.31
CA ILE A 150 3.50 -19.95 8.66
C ILE A 150 4.67 -19.25 9.37
N MET A 151 5.44 -18.37 8.71
CA MET A 151 6.64 -17.77 9.31
C MET A 151 6.69 -16.24 9.18
N GLU A 152 6.98 -15.59 10.31
CA GLU A 152 6.85 -14.14 10.53
C GLU A 152 8.12 -13.34 10.18
N CYS A 153 9.19 -13.97 9.68
CA CYS A 153 10.52 -13.34 9.55
C CYS A 153 10.93 -13.05 8.10
N TYR A 154 10.00 -12.59 7.27
CA TYR A 154 10.21 -12.45 5.83
C TYR A 154 10.32 -11.00 5.32
N ASN A 155 10.43 -9.97 6.17
CA ASN A 155 10.40 -8.57 5.70
C ASN A 155 11.38 -8.28 4.54
N GLU A 156 12.60 -8.81 4.60
CA GLU A 156 13.58 -8.65 3.50
C GLU A 156 13.18 -9.40 2.21
N ILE A 157 12.63 -10.61 2.32
CA ILE A 157 12.17 -11.36 1.12
C ILE A 157 10.89 -10.75 0.55
N LEU A 158 10.00 -10.22 1.39
CA LEU A 158 8.81 -9.49 0.92
C LEU A 158 9.21 -8.22 0.18
N ASP A 159 10.20 -7.47 0.68
CA ASP A 159 10.76 -6.34 -0.08
C ASP A 159 11.47 -6.80 -1.37
N PHE A 160 12.16 -7.94 -1.35
CA PHE A 160 12.73 -8.51 -2.58
C PHE A 160 11.65 -8.81 -3.63
N PHE A 161 10.56 -9.49 -3.25
CA PHE A 161 9.43 -9.74 -4.15
C PHE A 161 8.81 -8.45 -4.67
N ARG A 162 8.59 -7.47 -3.78
CA ARG A 162 8.12 -6.14 -4.16
C ARG A 162 9.05 -5.51 -5.20
N ARG A 163 10.38 -5.54 -5.01
CA ARG A 163 11.36 -5.00 -5.97
C ARG A 163 11.32 -5.73 -7.30
N CYS A 164 11.17 -7.05 -7.31
CA CYS A 164 11.02 -7.83 -8.54
C CYS A 164 9.74 -7.46 -9.31
N ILE A 165 8.60 -7.37 -8.64
CA ILE A 165 7.32 -6.96 -9.25
C ILE A 165 7.42 -5.53 -9.77
N ALA A 166 7.97 -4.62 -8.94
CA ALA A 166 8.15 -3.23 -9.31
C ALA A 166 9.02 -3.06 -10.57
N LYS A 167 10.04 -3.89 -10.74
CA LYS A 167 10.89 -3.86 -11.94
C LYS A 167 10.12 -4.23 -13.22
N GLN A 168 9.13 -5.11 -13.14
CA GLN A 168 8.28 -5.49 -14.28
C GLN A 168 7.24 -4.43 -14.66
N LEU A 169 6.97 -3.49 -13.74
CA LEU A 169 5.95 -2.44 -13.84
C LEU A 169 6.57 -1.05 -13.77
N GLU A 170 7.87 -0.90 -14.06
CA GLU A 170 8.61 0.35 -13.84
C GLU A 170 8.13 1.52 -14.70
N ASP A 171 7.38 1.24 -15.77
CA ASP A 171 6.74 2.23 -16.65
C ASP A 171 5.62 3.02 -15.95
N PHE A 172 5.15 2.55 -14.78
CA PHE A 172 4.07 3.17 -14.02
C PHE A 172 4.59 3.85 -12.76
N ARG A 173 4.12 5.07 -12.48
CA ARG A 173 4.36 5.75 -11.20
C ARG A 173 3.67 5.02 -10.04
N LEU A 174 2.53 4.37 -10.28
CA LEU A 174 1.82 3.54 -9.28
C LEU A 174 2.70 2.49 -8.63
N THR A 175 3.75 2.03 -9.31
CA THR A 175 4.72 1.08 -8.77
C THR A 175 5.39 1.55 -7.48
N LYS A 176 5.48 2.86 -7.23
CA LYS A 176 6.01 3.39 -5.96
C LYS A 176 5.08 3.14 -4.77
N ALA A 177 3.78 2.99 -5.02
CA ALA A 177 2.77 2.66 -4.03
C ALA A 177 2.64 1.14 -3.77
N LEU A 178 3.35 0.31 -4.53
CA LEU A 178 3.30 -1.16 -4.40
C LEU A 178 3.89 -1.61 -3.06
N ASP A 179 3.15 -2.48 -2.39
CA ASP A 179 3.53 -3.09 -1.12
C ASP A 179 3.29 -4.60 -1.16
N VAL A 180 4.13 -5.34 -0.42
CA VAL A 180 4.00 -6.79 -0.23
C VAL A 180 4.11 -7.05 1.27
N TYR A 181 3.03 -7.53 1.87
CA TYR A 181 2.89 -7.57 3.32
C TYR A 181 2.05 -8.76 3.79
N LEU A 182 2.13 -9.07 5.09
CA LEU A 182 1.30 -10.07 5.73
C LEU A 182 0.10 -9.40 6.41
N SER A 183 -1.08 -10.01 6.29
CA SER A 183 -2.33 -9.50 6.87
C SER A 183 -3.14 -10.66 7.45
N ASP A 184 -3.63 -10.53 8.69
CA ASP A 184 -4.49 -11.54 9.36
C ASP A 184 -5.93 -11.61 8.81
#